data_AF-A0A7S4KKF1-F1
#
_entry.id   AF-A0A7S4KKF1-F1
#
_cell.length_a   1.000
_cell.length_b   1.000
_cell.length_c   1.000
_cell.angle_alpha   90.00
_cell.angle_beta   90.00
_cell.angle_gamma   90.00
#
_symmetry.space_group_name_H-M   'P 1'
#
loop_
_entity.id
_entity.type
_entity.pdbx_description
1 polymer ?
#
loop_
_entity_poly.entity_id
_entity_poly.type
_entity_poly.pdbx_seq_one_letter_code
_entity_poly.pdbx_strand_id
1 'polypeptide(L)'
;MQQFLALFDHSIATSDRAPLASKRIGNIIEFLNFHLTCYIQRGLFERHKQIWTLMLTMRIQATAGLLPDKSQKMLLTGGGALDILSERAKPFPWLPDNVWLN
;
A
#
# COMPACT_ATOMS: atom_id res chain seq x y z
N MET A 1 -12.28 -18.17 1.05
CA MET A 1 -12.17 -17.78 2.48
C MET A 1 -11.38 -18.79 3.30
N GLN A 2 -11.64 -20.10 3.17
CA GLN A 2 -10.93 -21.16 3.92
C GLN A 2 -9.39 -21.13 3.80
N GLN A 3 -8.87 -20.84 2.60
CA GLN A 3 -7.43 -20.77 2.38
C GLN A 3 -6.74 -19.65 3.18
N PHE A 4 -7.40 -18.50 3.32
CA PHE A 4 -6.89 -17.41 4.16
C PHE A 4 -6.88 -17.81 5.63
N LEU A 5 -7.94 -18.47 6.11
CA LEU A 5 -8.00 -18.95 7.49
C LEU A 5 -6.87 -19.94 7.81
N ALA A 6 -6.57 -20.85 6.89
CA ALA A 6 -5.43 -21.77 7.05
C ALA A 6 -4.09 -21.02 7.19
N LEU A 7 -3.86 -19.98 6.37
CA LEU A 7 -2.65 -19.14 6.47
C LEU A 7 -2.63 -18.33 7.77
N PHE A 8 -3.79 -17.88 8.24
CA PHE A 8 -3.95 -17.14 9.48
C PHE A 8 -3.67 -18.02 10.70
N ASP A 9 -4.26 -19.20 10.78
CA ASP A 9 -4.04 -20.18 11.84
C ASP A 9 -2.57 -20.61 11.87
N HIS A 10 -1.97 -20.84 10.69
CA HIS A 10 -0.55 -21.11 10.58
C HIS A 10 0.31 -19.96 11.13
N SER A 11 -0.08 -18.71 10.90
CA SER A 11 0.64 -17.53 11.41
C SER A 11 0.55 -17.42 12.94
N ILE A 12 -0.59 -17.77 13.54
CA ILE A 12 -0.75 -17.82 15.00
C ILE A 12 0.16 -18.89 15.63
N ALA A 13 0.28 -20.05 14.97
CA ALA A 13 1.07 -21.17 15.48
C ALA A 13 2.58 -20.96 15.37
N THR A 14 3.02 -20.28 14.30
CA THR A 14 4.43 -20.23 13.88
C THR A 14 5.15 -18.92 14.22
N SER A 15 4.39 -17.84 14.45
CA SER A 15 4.97 -16.55 14.83
C SER A 15 5.70 -16.59 16.18
N ASP A 16 6.63 -15.65 16.36
CA ASP A 16 7.42 -15.54 17.58
C ASP A 16 6.51 -15.35 18.81
N ARG A 17 6.72 -16.21 19.80
CA ARG A 17 5.96 -16.16 21.05
C ARG A 17 6.41 -14.97 21.89
N ALA A 18 5.47 -14.31 22.54
CA ALA A 18 5.75 -13.30 23.55
C ALA A 18 4.80 -13.46 24.75
N PRO A 19 5.29 -13.25 25.98
CA PRO A 19 4.44 -13.33 27.18
C PRO A 19 3.47 -12.16 27.25
N LEU A 20 3.86 -10.97 26.76
CA LEU A 20 2.98 -9.82 26.66
C LEU A 20 2.05 -9.96 25.45
N ALA A 21 0.74 -9.93 25.68
CA ALA A 21 -0.27 -10.12 24.64
C ALA A 21 -0.14 -9.11 23.49
N SER A 22 0.10 -7.83 23.79
CA SER A 22 0.26 -6.79 22.77
C SER A 22 1.46 -7.04 21.86
N LYS A 23 2.61 -7.45 22.44
CA LYS A 23 3.80 -7.83 21.68
C LYS A 23 3.54 -9.07 20.83
N ARG A 24 2.85 -10.06 21.37
CA ARG A 24 2.49 -11.28 20.62
C ARG A 24 1.60 -10.98 19.43
N ILE A 25 0.61 -10.09 19.58
CA ILE A 25 -0.25 -9.66 18.47
C ILE A 25 0.59 -8.99 17.37
N GLY A 26 1.54 -8.13 17.74
CA GLY A 26 2.49 -7.54 16.79
C GLY A 26 3.28 -8.60 16.00
N ASN A 27 3.87 -9.56 16.70
CA ASN A 27 4.62 -10.67 16.08
C ASN A 27 3.75 -11.50 15.11
N ILE A 28 2.49 -11.78 15.48
CA ILE A 28 1.55 -12.51 14.61
C ILE A 28 1.27 -11.71 13.34
N ILE A 29 0.98 -10.41 13.47
CA ILE A 29 0.66 -9.53 12.33
C ILE A 29 1.86 -9.44 11.38
N GLU A 30 3.07 -9.28 11.92
CA GLU A 30 4.29 -9.19 11.12
C GLU A 30 4.55 -10.47 10.33
N PHE A 31 4.49 -11.63 11.00
CA PHE A 31 4.66 -12.92 10.33
C PHE A 31 3.56 -13.16 9.28
N LEU A 32 2.30 -12.87 9.62
CA LEU A 32 1.17 -13.02 8.70
C LEU A 32 1.37 -12.18 7.45
N ASN A 33 1.77 -10.91 7.59
CA ASN A 33 2.01 -10.01 6.46
C ASN A 33 3.09 -10.56 5.53
N PHE A 34 4.20 -11.03 6.08
CA PHE A 34 5.28 -11.66 5.31
C PHE A 34 4.79 -12.93 4.61
N HIS A 35 4.19 -13.86 5.36
CA HIS A 35 3.76 -15.16 4.86
C HIS A 35 2.69 -15.04 3.76
N LEU A 36 1.67 -14.19 3.98
CA LEU A 36 0.62 -13.89 3.02
C LEU A 36 1.20 -13.26 1.75
N THR A 37 2.15 -12.34 1.89
CA THR A 37 2.83 -11.70 0.76
C THR A 37 3.56 -12.71 -0.10
N CYS A 38 4.39 -13.56 0.51
CA CYS A 38 5.07 -14.63 -0.23
C CYS A 38 4.07 -15.60 -0.86
N TYR A 39 2.97 -15.91 -0.18
CA TYR A 39 1.93 -16.79 -0.70
C TYR A 39 1.27 -16.21 -1.97
N ILE A 40 0.82 -14.96 -1.92
CA ILE A 40 0.13 -14.31 -3.04
C ILE A 40 1.09 -14.07 -4.21
N GLN A 41 2.33 -13.65 -3.94
CA GLN A 41 3.33 -13.39 -4.99
C GLN A 41 3.66 -14.62 -5.84
N ARG A 42 3.49 -15.84 -5.33
CA ARG A 42 3.65 -17.08 -6.12
C ARG A 42 2.57 -17.26 -7.20
N GLY A 43 1.37 -16.71 -6.97
CA GLY A 43 0.26 -16.76 -7.92
C GLY A 43 0.17 -15.56 -8.87
N LEU A 44 1.00 -14.53 -8.67
CA LEU A 44 0.98 -13.30 -9.46
C LEU A 44 2.03 -13.32 -10.58
N PHE A 45 1.65 -12.82 -11.75
CA PHE A 45 2.60 -12.43 -12.79
C PHE A 45 3.54 -11.34 -12.27
N GLU A 46 4.82 -11.41 -12.67
CA GLU A 46 5.87 -10.47 -12.23
C GLU A 46 5.45 -9.01 -12.39
N ARG A 47 4.86 -8.68 -13.55
CA ARG A 47 4.36 -7.33 -13.87
C ARG A 47 3.33 -6.77 -12.89
N HIS A 48 2.66 -7.61 -12.10
CA HIS A 48 1.63 -7.19 -11.16
C HIS A 48 2.10 -7.20 -9.70
N LYS A 49 3.31 -7.72 -9.41
CA LYS A 49 3.79 -7.81 -8.03
C LYS A 49 3.99 -6.43 -7.40
N GLN A 50 4.58 -5.50 -8.14
CA GLN A 50 4.83 -4.14 -7.65
C GLN A 50 3.54 -3.39 -7.31
N ILE A 51 2.55 -3.41 -8.20
CA ILE A 51 1.26 -2.74 -7.96
C ILE A 51 0.52 -3.38 -6.78
N TRP A 52 0.57 -4.70 -6.66
CA TRP A 52 -0.02 -5.40 -5.52
C TRP A 52 0.64 -5.02 -4.20
N THR A 53 1.98 -4.97 -4.15
CA THR A 53 2.73 -4.52 -2.97
C THR A 53 2.39 -3.07 -2.62
N LEU A 54 2.34 -2.17 -3.60
CA LEU A 54 1.93 -0.78 -3.39
C LEU A 54 0.52 -0.69 -2.77
N MET A 55 -0.45 -1.42 -3.33
CA MET A 55 -1.81 -1.44 -2.81
C MET A 55 -1.87 -1.99 -1.38
N LEU A 56 -1.14 -3.07 -1.07
CA LEU A 56 -1.07 -3.63 0.28
C LEU A 56 -0.52 -2.59 1.28
N THR A 57 0.60 -1.96 0.93
CA THR A 57 1.23 -0.93 1.77
C THR A 57 0.30 0.26 2.01
N MET A 58 -0.40 0.74 0.97
CA MET A 58 -1.38 1.82 1.10
C MET A 58 -2.51 1.43 2.05
N ARG A 59 -3.03 0.20 1.97
CA ARG A 59 -4.08 -0.29 2.88
C ARG A 59 -3.60 -0.34 4.33
N ILE A 60 -2.38 -0.83 4.57
CA ILE A 60 -1.80 -0.87 5.92
C ILE A 60 -1.64 0.54 6.49
N GLN A 61 -1.11 1.49 5.71
CA GLN A 61 -0.91 2.87 6.16
C GLN A 61 -2.23 3.61 6.37
N ALA A 62 -3.24 3.36 5.53
CA ALA A 62 -4.57 3.93 5.70
C ALA A 62 -5.22 3.44 7.00
N THR A 63 -5.13 2.14 7.31
CA THR A 63 -5.62 1.57 8.58
C THR A 63 -4.85 2.11 9.79
N ALA A 64 -3.56 2.39 9.64
CA ALA A 64 -2.74 3.02 10.68
C ALA A 64 -3.03 4.53 10.85
N GLY A 65 -3.87 5.13 10.01
CA GLY A 65 -4.15 6.57 10.02
C GLY A 65 -3.00 7.45 9.54
N LEU A 66 -1.96 6.86 8.96
CA LEU A 66 -0.77 7.56 8.47
C LEU A 66 -0.93 8.10 7.04
N LEU A 67 -1.88 7.54 6.28
CA LEU A 67 -2.18 7.95 4.92
C LEU A 67 -3.55 8.63 4.84
N PRO A 68 -3.61 9.96 4.63
CA PRO A 68 -4.87 10.66 4.41
C PRO A 68 -5.55 10.20 3.11
N ASP A 69 -6.87 10.04 3.15
CA ASP A 69 -7.66 9.60 1.98
C ASP A 69 -7.49 10.53 0.77
N LYS A 70 -7.35 11.85 1.03
CA LYS A 70 -7.05 12.84 0.00
C LYS A 70 -5.73 12.54 -0.73
N SER A 71 -4.68 12.17 0.00
CA SER A 71 -3.36 11.86 -0.57
C SER A 71 -3.40 10.55 -1.35
N GLN A 72 -4.11 9.54 -0.82
CA GLN A 72 -4.34 8.28 -1.53
C GLN A 72 -5.09 8.51 -2.85
N LYS A 73 -6.15 9.34 -2.84
CA LYS A 73 -6.93 9.66 -4.04
C LYS A 73 -6.12 10.47 -5.04
N MET A 74 -5.35 11.46 -4.57
CA MET A 74 -4.45 12.25 -5.41
C MET A 74 -3.40 11.39 -6.11
N LEU A 75 -2.85 10.37 -5.46
CA LEU A 75 -1.94 9.42 -6.12
C LEU A 75 -2.61 8.65 -7.26
N LEU A 76 -3.89 8.29 -7.11
CA LEU A 76 -4.62 7.47 -8.08
C LEU A 76 -5.27 8.27 -9.21
N THR A 77 -5.62 9.54 -8.96
CA THR A 77 -6.38 10.38 -9.90
C THR A 77 -5.72 11.74 -10.19
N GLY A 78 -4.52 11.99 -9.68
CA GLY A 78 -3.78 13.23 -9.89
C GLY A 78 -3.39 13.40 -11.36
N GLY A 79 -3.30 14.65 -11.81
CA GLY A 79 -2.71 15.01 -13.09
C GLY A 79 -3.59 14.97 -14.34
N GLY A 80 -4.87 14.58 -14.22
CA GLY A 80 -5.77 14.43 -15.37
C GLY A 80 -6.79 15.56 -15.60
N ALA A 81 -6.84 16.57 -14.74
CA ALA A 81 -7.97 17.50 -14.67
C ALA A 81 -7.63 18.99 -14.72
N LEU A 82 -6.35 19.36 -14.87
CA LEU A 82 -5.91 20.76 -14.84
C LEU A 82 -5.68 21.27 -16.28
N ASP A 83 -6.32 22.39 -16.62
CA ASP A 83 -6.16 23.09 -17.90
C ASP A 83 -5.18 24.27 -17.74
N ILE A 84 -4.28 24.45 -18.71
CA ILE A 84 -3.26 25.51 -18.71
C ILE A 84 -3.85 26.91 -18.67
N LEU A 85 -5.08 27.06 -19.17
CA LEU A 85 -5.78 28.34 -19.22
C LEU A 85 -6.47 28.70 -17.89
N SER A 86 -6.79 27.72 -17.04
CA SER A 86 -7.43 27.94 -15.74
C SER A 86 -6.45 27.99 -14.57
N GLU A 87 -5.23 27.52 -14.77
CA GLU A 87 -4.26 27.29 -13.69
C GLU A 87 -3.24 28.43 -13.52
N ARG A 88 -2.57 28.43 -12.37
CA ARG A 88 -1.57 29.44 -12.02
C ARG A 88 -0.45 29.49 -13.08
N ALA A 89 0.04 30.70 -13.39
CA ALA A 89 1.17 30.87 -14.29
C ALA A 89 2.40 30.09 -13.81
N LYS A 90 3.06 29.45 -14.77
CA LYS A 90 4.25 28.64 -14.57
C LYS A 90 5.35 29.41 -13.82
N PRO A 91 5.92 28.84 -12.74
CA PRO A 91 6.90 29.55 -11.91
C PRO A 91 8.27 29.71 -12.58
N PHE A 92 8.64 28.78 -13.48
CA PHE A 92 9.95 28.78 -14.14
C PHE A 92 9.87 28.34 -15.61
N PRO A 93 10.60 28.97 -16.53
CA PRO A 93 10.52 28.67 -17.97
C PRO A 93 11.03 27.28 -18.36
N TRP A 94 11.90 26.66 -17.56
CA TRP A 94 12.47 25.33 -17.85
C TRP A 94 11.53 24.16 -17.56
N LEU A 95 10.45 24.36 -16.78
CA LEU A 95 9.53 23.30 -16.40
C LEU A 95 8.68 22.89 -17.62
N PRO A 96 8.46 21.62 -17.96
CA PRO A 96 7.54 21.30 -19.06
C PRO A 96 6.08 21.60 -18.68
N ASP A 97 5.28 22.06 -19.64
CA ASP A 97 3.89 22.48 -19.40
C ASP A 97 3.00 21.32 -18.92
N ASN A 98 3.24 20.11 -19.42
CA ASN A 98 2.59 18.88 -18.94
C ASN A 98 2.99 18.48 -17.52
N VAL A 99 4.18 18.87 -17.04
CA VAL A 99 4.64 18.59 -15.67
C VAL A 99 4.07 19.62 -14.71
N TRP A 100 3.90 20.87 -15.14
CA TRP A 100 3.27 21.91 -14.32
C TRP A 100 1.79 21.64 -14.04
N LEU A 101 1.09 21.02 -14.98
CA LEU A 101 -0.32 20.63 -14.85
C LEU A 101 -0.55 19.31 -14.10
N ASN A 102 0.51 18.63 -13.63
CA ASN A 102 0.44 17.39 -12.85
C ASN A 102 0.56 17.66 -11.35
#